data_AF-A0AAN2CGS8-F1
#
_entry.id   AF-A0AAN2CGS8-F1
#
_cell.length_a   1.000
_cell.length_b   1.000
_cell.length_c   1.000
_cell.angle_alpha   90.00
_cell.angle_beta   90.00
_cell.angle_gamma   90.00
#
_symmetry.space_group_name_H-M   'P 1'
#
loop_
_entity.id
_entity.type
_entity.pdbx_description
1 polymer ?
#
loop_
_entity_poly.entity_id
_entity_poly.type
_entity_poly.pdbx_seq_one_letter_code
_entity_poly.pdbx_strand_id
1 'polypeptide(L)'
;MREPRPRHTLQVIRVPSLEVQDLGLTSFDSWLDENGYDKTNARNNRTIWAREGGWHLKRCRNLETGKDDFWFIAFDGKGGKIYPLKTQRDYRAAYRKLEAEGYAPAVIEQMTTGAAYNLAYPRSTLKQAETATSEPMRKPDVDIQGERCERVVTQRSGVAQGKFKALLIENFAGRCAVTGWINGGVLDAAHIEHGTRYNPSNGILMTPTMHALFDADLMGIDPATLTVHFKPGIEVGELFEGRKITPLVYDLDLERLAVRWAEYQGLAQDQ
;
A
#
# COMPACT_ATOMS: atom_id res chain seq x y z
N MET A 1 21.37 12.12 35.73
CA MET A 1 20.01 11.89 36.29
C MET A 1 19.49 10.58 35.71
N ARG A 2 19.09 9.61 36.55
CA ARG A 2 18.39 8.41 36.05
C ARG A 2 17.01 8.84 35.59
N GLU A 3 16.63 8.52 34.35
CA GLU A 3 15.26 8.70 33.87
C GLU A 3 14.27 8.08 34.88
N PRO A 4 13.14 8.73 35.17
CA PRO A 4 12.13 8.17 36.04
C PRO A 4 11.65 6.84 35.45
N ARG A 5 11.73 5.76 36.23
CA ARG A 5 11.23 4.44 35.82
C ARG A 5 9.74 4.58 35.50
N PRO A 6 9.28 4.22 34.30
CA PRO A 6 7.87 4.30 33.96
C PRO A 6 7.07 3.50 35.00
N ARG A 7 5.94 4.05 35.46
CA ARG A 7 4.97 3.24 36.22
C ARG A 7 4.33 2.31 35.20
N HIS A 8 4.78 1.06 35.18
CA HIS A 8 4.31 0.06 34.23
C HIS A 8 2.94 -0.43 34.68
N THR A 9 1.88 0.12 34.12
CA THR A 9 0.56 -0.51 34.20
C THR A 9 0.55 -1.73 33.31
N LEU A 10 0.15 -2.87 33.86
CA LEU A 10 0.24 -4.16 33.18
C LEU A 10 -1.13 -4.62 32.71
N GLN A 11 -1.28 -4.85 31.41
CA GLN A 11 -2.45 -5.51 30.84
C GLN A 11 -2.03 -6.80 30.16
N VAL A 12 -2.81 -7.87 30.36
CA VAL A 12 -2.55 -9.19 29.76
C VAL A 12 -3.78 -9.75 29.07
N ILE A 13 -3.55 -10.49 27.98
CA ILE A 13 -4.59 -11.22 27.24
C ILE A 13 -4.08 -12.65 27.01
N ARG A 14 -4.88 -13.65 27.39
CA ARG A 14 -4.56 -15.05 27.09
C ARG A 14 -4.84 -15.34 25.62
N VAL A 15 -3.87 -15.90 24.89
CA VAL A 15 -4.01 -16.13 23.45
C VAL A 15 -4.61 -17.52 23.15
N PRO A 16 -5.73 -17.62 22.39
CA PRO A 16 -6.52 -16.54 21.79
C PRO A 16 -7.71 -16.11 22.68
N SER A 17 -7.83 -14.80 22.96
CA SER A 17 -8.96 -14.21 23.70
C SER A 17 -9.09 -12.72 23.39
N LEU A 18 -10.28 -12.16 23.54
CA LEU A 18 -10.49 -10.70 23.50
C LEU A 18 -10.61 -10.09 24.90
N GLU A 19 -10.60 -10.93 25.94
CA GLU A 19 -10.70 -10.50 27.33
C GLU A 19 -9.36 -9.90 27.78
N VAL A 20 -9.39 -8.62 28.14
CA VAL A 20 -8.24 -7.91 28.73
C VAL A 20 -8.32 -8.02 30.23
N GLN A 21 -7.26 -8.54 30.85
CA GLN A 21 -7.05 -8.48 32.29
C GLN A 21 -6.17 -7.28 32.60
N ASP A 22 -6.73 -6.27 33.25
CA ASP A 22 -5.99 -5.13 33.75
C ASP A 22 -5.47 -5.42 35.15
N LEU A 23 -4.15 -5.52 35.28
CA LEU A 23 -3.45 -5.86 36.51
C LEU A 23 -2.92 -4.61 37.23
N GLY A 24 -3.19 -3.41 36.72
CA GLY A 24 -2.80 -2.15 37.34
C GLY A 24 -1.29 -2.11 37.62
N LEU A 25 -0.92 -1.92 38.89
CA LEU A 25 0.48 -1.78 39.34
C LEU A 25 1.16 -3.11 39.69
N THR A 26 0.49 -4.25 39.49
CA THR A 26 1.09 -5.57 39.75
C THR A 26 2.26 -5.80 38.81
N SER A 27 3.39 -6.23 39.37
CA SER A 27 4.56 -6.52 38.56
C SER A 27 4.35 -7.82 37.75
N PHE A 28 4.87 -7.87 36.53
CA PHE A 28 4.76 -9.07 35.69
C PHE A 28 5.40 -10.30 36.35
N ASP A 29 6.50 -10.12 37.07
CA ASP A 29 7.16 -11.20 37.83
C ASP A 29 6.24 -11.74 38.95
N SER A 30 5.56 -10.85 39.68
CA SER A 30 4.58 -11.23 40.71
C SER A 30 3.39 -11.96 40.11
N TRP A 31 2.88 -11.46 38.98
CA TRP A 31 1.75 -12.07 38.30
C TRP A 31 2.08 -13.49 37.78
N LEU A 32 3.29 -13.71 37.26
CA LEU A 32 3.74 -15.05 36.87
C LEU A 32 3.78 -16.00 38.07
N ASP A 33 4.26 -15.53 39.22
CA ASP A 33 4.35 -16.33 40.45
C ASP A 33 2.97 -16.76 40.96
N GLU A 34 2.04 -15.81 41.02
CA GLU A 34 0.66 -16.04 41.47
C GLU A 34 -0.10 -17.02 40.56
N ASN A 35 0.25 -17.07 39.27
CA ASN A 35 -0.38 -17.96 38.29
C ASN A 35 0.44 -19.24 38.00
N GLY A 36 1.51 -19.50 38.76
CA GLY A 36 2.29 -20.73 38.65
C GLY A 36 3.12 -20.87 37.36
N TYR A 37 3.57 -19.75 36.78
CA TYR A 37 4.39 -19.74 35.58
C TYR A 37 5.90 -19.62 35.87
N ASP A 38 6.71 -20.18 34.98
CA ASP A 38 8.17 -20.08 35.04
C ASP A 38 8.66 -18.62 34.90
N LYS A 39 9.46 -18.17 35.88
CA LYS A 39 10.02 -16.82 35.96
C LYS A 39 11.40 -16.68 35.32
N THR A 40 12.08 -17.77 34.96
CA THR A 40 13.45 -17.74 34.40
C THR A 40 13.52 -16.99 33.07
N ASN A 41 12.44 -17.02 32.30
CA ASN A 41 12.34 -16.36 31.00
C ASN A 41 11.80 -14.92 31.07
N ALA A 42 11.46 -14.39 32.26
CA ALA A 42 10.74 -13.11 32.42
C ALA A 42 11.62 -11.85 32.29
N ARG A 43 12.94 -11.97 32.54
CA ARG A 43 13.80 -10.81 32.80
C ARG A 43 14.11 -9.91 31.62
N ASN A 44 13.98 -10.37 30.38
CA ASN A 44 14.76 -9.74 29.30
C ASN A 44 14.12 -8.51 28.64
N ASN A 45 12.80 -8.31 28.65
CA ASN A 45 12.21 -7.33 27.72
C ASN A 45 11.32 -6.24 28.35
N ARG A 46 11.04 -6.25 29.67
CA ARG A 46 10.07 -5.32 30.29
C ARG A 46 10.33 -3.83 30.03
N THR A 47 11.60 -3.42 30.14
CA THR A 47 11.99 -2.01 30.00
C THR A 47 11.90 -1.56 28.54
N ILE A 48 12.15 -2.48 27.61
CA ILE A 48 12.10 -2.22 26.16
C ILE A 48 10.62 -2.13 25.74
N TRP A 49 9.81 -3.11 26.12
CA TRP A 49 8.38 -3.14 25.79
C TRP A 49 7.60 -1.98 26.40
N ALA A 50 7.96 -1.52 27.60
CA ALA A 50 7.37 -0.31 28.17
C ALA A 50 7.71 0.97 27.39
N ARG A 51 8.83 1.00 26.66
CA ARG A 51 9.22 2.14 25.81
C ARG A 51 8.59 2.05 24.43
N GLU A 52 8.50 0.85 23.85
CA GLU A 52 7.90 0.62 22.54
C GLU A 52 6.37 0.73 22.56
N GLY A 53 5.74 0.30 23.66
CA GLY A 53 4.29 0.28 23.81
C GLY A 53 3.60 -0.81 22.98
N GLY A 54 2.31 -1.01 23.23
CA GLY A 54 1.50 -1.99 22.49
C GLY A 54 1.58 -3.43 23.03
N TRP A 55 1.07 -4.37 22.22
CA TRP A 55 0.91 -5.78 22.59
C TRP A 55 2.13 -6.61 22.17
N HIS A 56 2.82 -7.19 23.14
CA HIS A 56 3.95 -8.10 22.92
C HIS A 56 3.56 -9.54 23.26
N LEU A 57 3.90 -10.49 22.38
CA LEU A 57 3.63 -11.91 22.59
C LEU A 57 4.70 -12.52 23.48
N LYS A 58 4.29 -13.24 24.52
CA LYS A 58 5.17 -13.96 25.44
C LYS A 58 4.72 -15.40 25.62
N ARG A 59 5.68 -16.32 25.65
CA ARG A 59 5.45 -17.70 26.09
C ARG A 59 5.66 -17.82 27.59
N CYS A 60 4.68 -18.38 28.29
CA CYS A 60 4.73 -18.65 29.72
C CYS A 60 4.50 -20.15 29.95
N ARG A 61 5.50 -20.82 30.51
CA ARG A 61 5.40 -22.25 30.82
C ARG A 61 4.78 -22.44 32.19
N ASN A 62 3.64 -23.12 32.26
CA ASN A 62 2.98 -23.44 33.52
C ASN A 62 3.74 -24.57 34.22
N LEU A 63 4.17 -24.35 35.46
CA LEU A 63 5.03 -25.28 36.21
C LEU A 63 4.28 -26.52 36.69
N GLU A 64 2.97 -26.41 36.94
CA GLU A 64 2.14 -27.53 37.42
C GLU A 64 1.79 -28.51 36.30
N THR A 65 1.38 -27.98 35.15
CA THR A 65 0.90 -28.77 34.01
C THR A 65 1.99 -29.06 32.98
N GLY A 66 3.12 -28.34 33.05
CA GLY A 66 4.21 -28.40 32.09
C GLY A 66 3.88 -27.83 30.71
N LYS A 67 2.68 -27.26 30.51
CA LYS A 67 2.20 -26.73 29.23
C LYS A 67 2.66 -25.28 29.01
N ASP A 68 2.86 -24.94 27.74
CA ASP A 68 3.15 -23.58 27.31
C ASP A 68 1.86 -22.83 26.97
N ASP A 69 1.57 -21.80 27.76
CA ASP A 69 0.54 -20.81 27.50
C ASP A 69 1.16 -19.57 26.82
N PHE A 70 0.34 -18.89 26.01
CA PHE A 70 0.76 -17.69 25.29
C PHE A 70 -0.07 -16.49 25.75
N TRP A 71 0.61 -15.39 26.00
CA TRP A 71 0.01 -14.17 26.52
C TRP A 71 0.44 -12.97 25.68
N PHE A 72 -0.50 -12.09 25.33
CA PHE A 72 -0.15 -10.73 24.92
C PHE A 72 -0.04 -9.87 26.17
N ILE A 73 1.01 -9.08 26.24
CA ILE A 73 1.32 -8.25 27.39
C ILE A 73 1.59 -6.83 26.92
N ALA A 74 0.97 -5.86 27.59
CA ALA A 74 1.23 -4.45 27.42
C ALA A 74 1.74 -3.85 28.74
N PHE A 75 2.90 -3.21 28.70
CA PHE A 75 3.56 -2.60 29.88
C PHE A 75 3.31 -1.09 30.00
N ASP A 76 2.52 -0.52 29.09
CA ASP A 76 2.08 0.88 29.08
C ASP A 76 0.65 1.05 29.63
N GLY A 77 -0.02 -0.05 29.98
CA GLY A 77 -1.44 -0.13 30.39
C GLY A 77 -2.44 0.40 29.37
N LYS A 78 -2.02 0.58 28.12
CA LYS A 78 -2.89 1.02 27.04
C LYS A 78 -3.06 -0.08 26.01
N GLY A 79 -2.01 -0.86 25.73
CA GLY A 79 -1.99 -1.99 24.79
C GLY A 79 -2.29 -1.64 23.33
N GLY A 80 -2.93 -0.51 23.05
CA GLY A 80 -3.46 -0.16 21.75
C GLY A 80 -4.69 -0.99 21.38
N LYS A 81 -4.99 -1.06 20.08
CA LYS A 81 -6.11 -1.87 19.57
C LYS A 81 -5.81 -3.37 19.75
N ILE A 82 -6.74 -4.09 20.36
CA ILE A 82 -6.64 -5.55 20.52
C ILE A 82 -6.62 -6.22 19.14
N TYR A 83 -5.71 -7.17 18.95
CA TYR A 83 -5.65 -7.93 17.70
C TYR A 83 -6.88 -8.85 17.54
N PRO A 84 -7.46 -8.98 16.33
CA PRO A 84 -8.51 -9.95 16.06
C PRO A 84 -8.09 -11.39 16.40
N LEU A 85 -9.03 -12.24 16.82
CA LEU A 85 -8.74 -13.63 17.21
C LEU A 85 -7.94 -14.42 16.16
N LYS A 86 -8.23 -14.18 14.87
CA LYS A 86 -7.46 -14.76 13.76
C LYS A 86 -5.99 -14.36 13.83
N THR A 87 -5.72 -13.06 13.95
CA THR A 87 -4.36 -12.50 14.06
C THR A 87 -3.63 -13.01 15.29
N GLN A 88 -4.32 -13.17 16.42
CA GLN A 88 -3.74 -13.76 17.62
C GLN A 88 -3.30 -15.22 17.40
N ARG A 89 -4.13 -16.02 16.73
CA ARG A 89 -3.80 -17.40 16.33
C ARG A 89 -2.64 -17.43 15.36
N ASP A 90 -2.62 -16.52 14.38
CA ASP A 90 -1.57 -16.39 13.38
C ASP A 90 -0.21 -16.09 14.03
N TYR A 91 -0.16 -15.17 15.00
CA TYR A 91 1.06 -14.85 15.75
C TYR A 91 1.53 -15.99 16.66
N ARG A 92 0.60 -16.68 17.33
CA ARG A 92 0.94 -17.90 18.09
C ARG A 92 1.52 -18.99 17.20
N ALA A 93 0.95 -19.18 16.00
CA ALA A 93 1.45 -20.13 15.02
C ALA A 93 2.83 -19.72 14.49
N ALA A 94 3.05 -18.43 14.22
CA ALA A 94 4.34 -17.89 13.81
C ALA A 94 5.43 -18.15 14.86
N TYR A 95 5.13 -17.91 16.14
CA TYR A 95 6.06 -18.18 17.23
C TYR A 95 6.49 -19.65 17.24
N ARG A 96 5.53 -20.58 17.23
CA ARG A 96 5.82 -22.02 17.22
C ARG A 96 6.63 -22.46 16.00
N LYS A 97 6.38 -21.84 14.86
CA LYS A 97 7.13 -22.12 13.63
C LYS A 97 8.58 -21.67 13.74
N LEU A 98 8.84 -20.44 14.21
CA LEU A 98 10.20 -19.96 14.42
C LEU A 98 10.97 -20.81 15.45
N GLU A 99 10.31 -21.23 16.53
CA GLU A 99 10.91 -22.14 17.50
C GLU A 99 11.29 -23.48 16.86
N ALA A 100 10.41 -24.05 16.02
CA ALA A 100 10.69 -25.28 15.26
C ALA A 100 11.82 -25.11 14.24
N GLU A 101 12.02 -23.90 13.70
CA GLU A 101 13.13 -23.54 12.81
C GLU A 101 14.45 -23.25 13.56
N GLY A 102 14.45 -23.32 14.90
CA GLY A 102 15.64 -23.20 15.74
C GLY A 102 15.89 -21.80 16.32
N TYR A 103 14.95 -20.86 16.16
CA TYR A 103 15.06 -19.55 16.81
C TYR A 103 14.81 -19.68 18.32
N ALA A 104 15.72 -19.15 19.12
CA ALA A 104 15.56 -19.14 20.58
C ALA A 104 14.37 -18.27 21.01
N PRO A 105 13.55 -18.70 22.00
CA PRO A 105 12.42 -17.92 22.52
C PRO A 105 12.76 -16.46 22.85
N ALA A 106 13.92 -16.22 23.46
CA ALA A 106 14.39 -14.88 23.81
C ALA A 106 14.58 -13.96 22.59
N VAL A 107 14.92 -14.51 21.43
CA VAL A 107 15.08 -13.77 20.17
C VAL A 107 13.71 -13.45 19.58
N ILE A 108 12.81 -14.44 19.51
CA ILE A 108 11.45 -14.26 18.98
C ILE A 108 10.70 -13.17 19.77
N GLU A 109 10.85 -13.18 21.10
CA GLU A 109 10.18 -12.23 22.00
C GLU A 109 10.79 -10.82 21.99
N GLN A 110 11.99 -10.64 21.45
CA GLN A 110 12.53 -9.30 21.19
C GLN A 110 11.95 -8.67 19.91
N MET A 111 11.34 -9.48 19.04
CA MET A 111 10.70 -8.99 17.83
C MET A 111 9.30 -8.46 18.14
N THR A 112 8.84 -7.49 17.35
CA THR A 112 7.42 -7.15 17.33
C THR A 112 6.61 -8.32 16.76
N THR A 113 5.34 -8.44 17.15
CA THR A 113 4.44 -9.52 16.68
C THR A 113 4.39 -9.59 15.15
N GLY A 114 4.36 -8.44 14.48
CA GLY A 114 4.42 -8.35 13.02
C GLY A 114 5.77 -8.78 12.43
N ALA A 115 6.90 -8.44 13.07
CA ALA A 115 8.22 -8.85 12.62
C ALA A 115 8.42 -10.38 12.75
N ALA A 116 8.00 -10.96 13.88
CA ALA A 116 8.00 -12.42 14.07
C ALA A 116 7.11 -13.12 13.04
N TYR A 117 5.92 -12.58 12.76
CA TYR A 117 5.02 -13.13 11.74
C TYR A 117 5.63 -13.09 10.34
N ASN A 118 6.20 -11.96 9.94
CA ASN A 118 6.84 -11.83 8.63
C ASN A 118 8.10 -12.70 8.50
N LEU A 119 8.81 -12.98 9.59
CA LEU A 119 9.95 -13.90 9.57
C LEU A 119 9.49 -15.36 9.47
N ALA A 120 8.44 -15.74 10.20
CA ALA A 120 7.89 -17.11 10.20
C ALA A 120 7.15 -17.43 8.89
N TYR A 121 6.40 -16.47 8.39
CA TYR A 121 5.68 -16.54 7.13
C TYR A 121 6.20 -15.38 6.28
N PRO A 122 7.43 -15.49 5.75
CA PRO A 122 7.87 -14.55 4.74
C PRO A 122 6.78 -14.56 3.70
N ARG A 123 6.31 -13.37 3.31
CA ARG A 123 5.42 -13.24 2.17
C ARG A 123 6.12 -14.02 1.06
N SER A 124 5.58 -15.18 0.73
CA SER A 124 5.93 -15.84 -0.51
C SER A 124 5.79 -14.72 -1.53
N THR A 125 6.87 -14.44 -2.26
CA THR A 125 6.74 -13.90 -3.61
C THR A 125 5.46 -14.49 -4.17
N LEU A 126 4.47 -13.61 -4.44
CA LEU A 126 3.10 -13.99 -4.82
C LEU A 126 3.14 -15.35 -5.52
N LYS A 127 2.56 -16.38 -4.90
CA LYS A 127 2.48 -17.71 -5.50
C LYS A 127 1.91 -17.50 -6.90
N GLN A 128 2.73 -17.66 -7.93
CA GLN A 128 2.24 -17.71 -9.30
C GLN A 128 1.11 -18.73 -9.31
N ALA A 129 -0.03 -18.35 -9.89
CA ALA A 129 -1.22 -19.17 -9.93
C ALA A 129 -0.86 -20.62 -10.27
N GLU A 130 -1.08 -21.55 -9.33
CA GLU A 130 -0.70 -22.97 -9.41
C GLU A 130 -1.50 -23.74 -10.48
N THR A 131 -2.16 -23.05 -11.41
CA THR A 131 -2.89 -23.61 -12.55
C THR A 131 -2.28 -23.24 -13.90
N ALA A 132 -1.18 -22.48 -13.92
CA ALA A 132 -0.35 -22.42 -15.11
C ALA A 132 0.54 -23.66 -15.12
N THR A 133 0.27 -24.62 -16.01
CA THR A 133 1.26 -25.62 -16.41
C THR A 133 2.58 -24.89 -16.66
N SER A 134 3.55 -25.08 -15.77
CA SER A 134 4.85 -24.43 -15.88
C SER A 134 5.60 -25.06 -17.05
N GLU A 135 5.40 -24.50 -18.26
CA GLU A 135 6.43 -24.62 -19.27
C GLU A 135 7.74 -24.13 -18.62
N PRO A 136 8.85 -24.87 -18.76
CA PRO A 136 10.14 -24.39 -18.28
C PRO A 136 10.38 -23.01 -18.89
N MET A 137 10.77 -22.04 -18.05
CA MET A 137 11.20 -20.71 -18.50
C MET A 137 12.12 -20.87 -19.70
N ARG A 138 11.66 -20.46 -20.89
CA ARG A 138 12.49 -20.47 -22.09
C ARG A 138 13.66 -19.55 -21.80
N LYS A 139 14.89 -20.06 -21.95
CA LYS A 139 16.06 -19.18 -22.00
C LYS A 139 15.81 -18.21 -23.16
N PRO A 140 16.14 -16.91 -23.02
CA PRO A 140 16.08 -16.00 -24.15
C PRO A 140 17.19 -16.41 -25.14
N ASP A 141 16.87 -17.37 -26.01
CA ASP A 141 17.68 -17.84 -27.12
C ASP A 141 17.34 -17.09 -28.42
N VAL A 142 16.37 -16.17 -28.35
CA VAL A 142 15.99 -15.26 -29.42
C VAL A 142 16.90 -14.03 -29.39
N ASP A 143 17.83 -13.97 -30.33
CA ASP A 143 18.58 -12.75 -30.63
C ASP A 143 17.72 -11.84 -31.53
N ILE A 144 16.92 -10.95 -30.90
CA ILE A 144 16.11 -9.95 -31.62
C ILE A 144 17.03 -8.78 -31.97
N GLN A 145 17.64 -8.83 -33.15
CA GLN A 145 18.39 -7.71 -33.69
C GLN A 145 17.41 -6.70 -34.32
N GLY A 146 17.23 -5.55 -33.65
CA GLY A 146 16.50 -4.42 -34.22
C GLY A 146 17.31 -3.77 -35.34
N GLU A 147 16.72 -3.58 -36.52
CA GLU A 147 17.35 -2.80 -37.58
C GLU A 147 17.46 -1.33 -37.17
N ARG A 148 18.58 -0.70 -37.52
CA ARG A 148 18.79 0.72 -37.26
C ARG A 148 17.93 1.54 -38.23
N CYS A 149 16.80 2.04 -37.76
CA CYS A 149 16.00 3.01 -38.49
C CYS A 149 16.43 4.44 -38.17
N GLU A 150 16.77 5.22 -39.19
CA GLU A 150 16.88 6.67 -39.08
C GLU A 150 15.51 7.29 -39.38
N ARG A 151 15.01 8.12 -38.46
CA ARG A 151 13.78 8.89 -38.66
C ARG A 151 14.07 10.37 -38.50
N VAL A 152 13.57 11.18 -39.43
CA VAL A 152 13.54 12.64 -39.29
C VAL A 152 12.25 12.99 -38.56
N VAL A 153 12.38 13.51 -37.33
CA VAL A 153 11.23 13.92 -36.52
C VAL A 153 11.21 15.44 -36.43
N THR A 154 10.08 16.04 -36.79
CA THR A 154 9.82 17.45 -36.49
C THR A 154 9.48 17.57 -35.01
N GLN A 155 10.42 18.08 -34.21
CA GLN A 155 10.21 18.26 -32.77
C GLN A 155 9.55 19.61 -32.49
N ARG A 156 8.55 19.60 -31.62
CA ARG A 156 7.91 20.82 -31.10
C ARG A 156 8.87 21.57 -30.17
N SER A 157 8.74 22.90 -30.06
CA SER A 157 9.57 23.71 -29.16
C SER A 157 9.40 23.28 -27.70
N GLY A 158 10.49 22.78 -27.09
CA GLY A 158 10.49 22.34 -25.69
C GLY A 158 10.17 23.46 -24.69
N VAL A 159 10.48 24.72 -25.05
CA VAL A 159 10.12 25.89 -24.24
C VAL A 159 8.61 26.12 -24.23
N ALA A 160 7.94 25.98 -25.38
CA ALA A 160 6.49 26.13 -25.47
C ALA A 160 5.76 24.99 -24.72
N GLN A 161 6.25 23.76 -24.85
CA GLN A 161 5.72 22.61 -24.10
C GLN A 161 5.90 22.76 -22.58
N GLY A 162 7.06 23.25 -22.13
CA GLY A 162 7.31 23.51 -20.72
C GLY A 162 6.36 24.56 -20.14
N LYS A 163 6.13 25.66 -20.88
CA LYS A 163 5.16 26.70 -20.49
C LYS A 163 3.72 26.17 -20.44
N PHE A 164 3.33 25.37 -21.44
CA PHE A 164 2.02 24.73 -21.47
C PHE A 164 1.80 23.81 -20.27
N LYS A 165 2.79 22.96 -19.95
CA LYS A 165 2.74 22.08 -18.78
C LYS A 165 2.63 22.87 -17.47
N ALA A 166 3.35 23.99 -17.35
CA ALA A 166 3.27 24.84 -16.15
C ALA A 166 1.85 25.42 -15.95
N LEU A 167 1.20 25.89 -17.01
CA LEU A 167 -0.17 26.39 -16.95
C LEU A 167 -1.18 25.30 -16.58
N LEU A 168 -0.96 24.07 -17.04
CA LEU A 168 -1.81 22.93 -16.65
C LEU A 168 -1.59 22.50 -15.20
N ILE A 169 -0.35 22.55 -14.71
CA ILE A 169 -0.06 22.34 -13.29
C ILE A 169 -0.82 23.34 -12.44
N GLU A 170 -0.89 24.60 -12.86
CA GLU A 170 -1.70 25.62 -12.19
C GLU A 170 -3.20 25.29 -12.28
N ASN A 171 -3.69 24.93 -13.46
CA ASN A 171 -5.11 24.63 -13.69
C ASN A 171 -5.65 23.45 -12.87
N PHE A 172 -4.79 22.48 -12.53
CA PHE A 172 -5.17 21.28 -11.76
C PHE A 172 -4.51 21.19 -10.38
N ALA A 173 -3.95 22.30 -9.86
CA ALA A 173 -3.24 22.35 -8.58
C ALA A 173 -2.16 21.26 -8.42
N GLY A 174 -1.46 20.95 -9.53
CA GLY A 174 -0.42 19.94 -9.59
C GLY A 174 -0.92 18.51 -9.40
N ARG A 175 -2.21 18.24 -9.61
CA ARG A 175 -2.82 16.92 -9.50
C ARG A 175 -3.29 16.41 -10.85
N CYS A 176 -3.20 15.10 -11.04
CA CYS A 176 -3.86 14.45 -12.16
C CYS A 176 -5.37 14.69 -12.09
N ALA A 177 -5.97 15.16 -13.19
CA ALA A 177 -7.40 15.40 -13.32
C ALA A 177 -8.23 14.13 -13.05
N VAL A 178 -7.72 12.96 -13.45
CA VAL A 178 -8.39 11.66 -13.32
C VAL A 178 -8.14 11.02 -11.96
N THR A 179 -6.88 10.89 -11.53
CA THR A 179 -6.56 10.13 -10.30
C THR A 179 -6.51 11.01 -9.05
N GLY A 180 -6.32 12.33 -9.19
CA GLY A 180 -6.08 13.27 -8.09
C GLY A 180 -4.67 13.20 -7.49
N TRP A 181 -3.79 12.36 -8.05
CA TRP A 181 -2.43 12.17 -7.57
C TRP A 181 -1.51 13.32 -7.99
N ILE A 182 -0.59 13.70 -7.12
CA ILE A 182 0.35 14.81 -7.36
C ILE A 182 1.57 14.35 -8.18
N ASN A 183 2.02 13.10 -7.98
CA ASN A 183 3.13 12.43 -8.66
C ASN A 183 4.41 13.27 -8.94
N GLY A 184 4.69 14.30 -8.14
CA GLY A 184 6.00 14.96 -8.03
C GLY A 184 6.66 15.42 -9.34
N GLY A 185 5.89 15.72 -10.39
CA GLY A 185 6.41 16.15 -11.70
C GLY A 185 6.36 15.11 -12.81
N VAL A 186 5.96 13.86 -12.51
CA VAL A 186 5.74 12.78 -13.48
C VAL A 186 4.40 12.92 -14.23
N LEU A 187 3.60 13.94 -13.91
CA LEU A 187 2.38 14.23 -14.64
C LEU A 187 2.70 14.73 -16.05
N ASP A 188 1.88 14.34 -17.01
CA ASP A 188 1.97 14.73 -18.41
C ASP A 188 0.84 15.70 -18.79
N ALA A 189 1.16 16.55 -19.76
CA ALA A 189 0.22 17.49 -20.37
C ALA A 189 -0.44 16.82 -21.58
N ALA A 190 -1.58 16.17 -21.36
CA ALA A 190 -2.37 15.57 -22.43
C ALA A 190 -3.08 16.67 -23.22
N HIS A 191 -3.04 16.61 -24.54
CA HIS A 191 -3.78 17.54 -25.39
C HIS A 191 -5.16 16.94 -25.70
N ILE A 192 -6.21 17.75 -25.70
CA ILE A 192 -7.54 17.32 -26.14
C ILE A 192 -7.54 17.13 -27.67
N GLU A 193 -7.02 18.12 -28.39
CA GLU A 193 -6.77 18.04 -29.84
C GLU A 193 -5.26 18.15 -30.13
N HIS A 194 -4.76 17.25 -30.96
CA HIS A 194 -3.37 17.28 -31.42
C HIS A 194 -3.12 18.45 -32.39
N GLY A 195 -2.30 19.43 -31.97
CA GLY A 195 -1.95 20.57 -32.82
C GLY A 195 -0.82 21.44 -32.27
N THR A 196 -0.61 22.61 -32.88
CA THR A 196 0.43 23.59 -32.49
C THR A 196 -0.03 24.60 -31.44
N ARG A 197 -1.29 24.52 -31.00
CA ARG A 197 -1.88 25.47 -30.04
C ARG A 197 -1.63 25.01 -28.60
N TYR A 198 -0.82 25.79 -27.88
CA TYR A 198 -0.51 25.61 -26.45
C TYR A 198 -1.49 26.38 -25.56
N ASN A 199 -2.80 26.21 -25.77
CA ASN A 199 -3.83 26.85 -24.94
C ASN A 199 -4.16 25.93 -23.75
N PRO A 200 -4.09 26.40 -22.49
CA PRO A 200 -4.48 25.61 -21.30
C PRO A 200 -5.86 24.96 -21.39
N SER A 201 -6.82 25.58 -22.09
CA SER A 201 -8.15 24.99 -22.33
C SER A 201 -8.13 23.75 -23.22
N ASN A 202 -7.08 23.56 -24.02
CA ASN A 202 -6.86 22.38 -24.86
C ASN A 202 -6.00 21.32 -24.16
N GLY A 203 -5.82 21.42 -22.84
CA GLY A 203 -4.93 20.54 -22.11
C GLY A 203 -5.52 20.01 -20.82
N ILE A 204 -5.16 18.78 -20.48
CA ILE A 204 -5.54 18.12 -19.25
C ILE A 204 -4.29 17.55 -18.59
N LEU A 205 -4.11 17.81 -17.30
CA LEU A 205 -2.98 17.27 -16.56
C LEU A 205 -3.28 15.83 -16.11
N MET A 206 -2.51 14.86 -16.61
CA MET A 206 -2.79 13.44 -16.43
C MET A 206 -1.55 12.66 -15.96
N THR A 207 -1.71 11.47 -15.40
CA THR A 207 -0.56 10.56 -15.24
C THR A 207 -0.19 9.97 -16.61
N PRO A 208 1.05 9.50 -16.81
CA PRO A 208 1.47 8.93 -18.10
C PRO A 208 0.58 7.77 -18.55
N THR A 209 0.12 6.93 -17.62
CA THR A 209 -0.82 5.84 -17.91
C THR A 209 -2.17 6.37 -18.42
N MET A 210 -2.73 7.38 -17.76
CA MET A 210 -4.03 7.94 -18.18
C MET A 210 -3.91 8.70 -19.50
N HIS A 211 -2.78 9.38 -19.71
CA HIS A 211 -2.46 10.04 -20.97
C HIS A 211 -2.39 9.03 -22.12
N ALA A 212 -1.67 7.91 -21.93
CA ALA A 212 -1.58 6.86 -22.95
C ALA A 212 -2.95 6.23 -23.27
N LEU A 213 -3.81 6.03 -22.26
CA LEU A 213 -5.17 5.52 -22.47
C LEU A 213 -6.06 6.52 -23.23
N PHE A 214 -5.90 7.81 -22.94
CA PHE A 214 -6.65 8.88 -23.59
C PHE A 214 -6.21 9.09 -25.04
N ASP A 215 -4.90 9.04 -25.32
CA ASP A 215 -4.37 9.12 -26.68
C ASP A 215 -4.76 7.90 -27.52
N ALA A 216 -4.90 6.73 -26.90
CA ALA A 216 -5.29 5.48 -27.57
C ALA A 216 -6.82 5.30 -27.72
N ASP A 217 -7.64 6.30 -27.38
CA ASP A 217 -9.11 6.22 -27.42
C ASP A 217 -9.71 5.10 -26.55
N LEU A 218 -8.95 4.66 -25.53
CA LEU A 218 -9.38 3.68 -24.52
C LEU A 218 -10.03 4.35 -23.30
N MET A 219 -9.82 5.65 -23.14
CA MET A 219 -10.43 6.52 -22.15
C MET A 219 -11.00 7.75 -22.84
N GLY A 220 -12.21 8.15 -22.47
CA GLY A 220 -12.87 9.37 -22.92
C GLY A 220 -13.35 10.23 -21.75
N ILE A 221 -13.67 11.49 -22.04
CA ILE A 221 -14.29 12.41 -21.08
C ILE A 221 -15.55 12.97 -21.73
N ASP A 222 -16.69 12.83 -21.05
CA ASP A 222 -17.97 13.36 -21.52
C ASP A 222 -17.96 14.90 -21.39
N PRO A 223 -18.16 15.66 -22.48
CA PRO A 223 -18.14 17.12 -22.45
C PRO A 223 -19.34 17.73 -21.69
N ALA A 224 -20.46 17.02 -21.56
CA ALA A 224 -21.66 17.54 -20.89
C ALA A 224 -21.54 17.47 -19.37
N THR A 225 -20.92 16.40 -18.85
CA THR A 225 -20.84 16.12 -17.41
C THR A 225 -19.43 16.32 -16.85
N LEU A 226 -18.41 16.36 -17.73
CA LEU A 226 -16.99 16.28 -17.42
C LEU A 226 -16.63 15.01 -16.63
N THR A 227 -17.31 13.89 -16.88
CA THR A 227 -17.00 12.60 -16.28
C THR A 227 -16.11 11.75 -17.17
N VAL A 228 -15.19 11.03 -16.53
CA VAL A 228 -14.26 10.11 -17.20
C VAL A 228 -14.92 8.76 -17.43
N HIS A 229 -14.69 8.17 -18.60
CA HIS A 229 -15.18 6.86 -18.98
C HIS A 229 -14.08 6.01 -19.65
N PHE A 230 -14.15 4.70 -19.50
CA PHE A 230 -13.18 3.76 -20.06
C PHE A 230 -13.85 2.67 -20.93
N LYS A 231 -13.12 2.17 -21.94
CA LYS A 231 -13.54 1.00 -22.71
C LYS A 231 -13.57 -0.26 -21.80
N PRO A 232 -14.40 -1.27 -22.13
CA PRO A 232 -14.43 -2.53 -21.40
C PRO A 232 -13.06 -3.22 -21.36
N GLY A 233 -12.71 -3.84 -20.22
CA GLY A 233 -11.46 -4.58 -20.05
C GLY A 233 -10.26 -3.75 -19.58
N ILE A 234 -10.45 -2.45 -19.32
CA ILE A 234 -9.44 -1.59 -18.72
C ILE A 234 -9.57 -1.63 -17.20
N GLU A 235 -8.62 -2.28 -16.50
CA GLU A 235 -8.65 -2.45 -15.03
C GLU A 235 -8.74 -1.11 -14.29
N VAL A 236 -8.05 -0.07 -14.77
CA VAL A 236 -8.10 1.26 -14.12
C VAL A 236 -9.47 1.93 -14.25
N GLY A 237 -10.31 1.48 -15.20
CA GLY A 237 -11.69 1.93 -15.31
C GLY A 237 -12.49 1.60 -14.06
N GLU A 238 -12.29 0.42 -13.46
CA GLU A 238 -13.01 0.03 -12.24
C GLU A 238 -12.79 1.00 -11.06
N LEU A 239 -11.66 1.72 -11.06
CA LEU A 239 -11.30 2.64 -9.98
C LEU A 239 -11.72 4.09 -10.24
N PHE A 240 -11.83 4.49 -11.51
CA PHE A 240 -11.98 5.90 -11.90
C PHE A 240 -13.13 6.19 -12.86
N GLU A 241 -13.94 5.19 -13.21
CA GLU A 241 -15.16 5.34 -14.00
C GLU A 241 -16.12 6.37 -13.35
N GLY A 242 -16.69 7.25 -14.17
CA GLY A 242 -17.63 8.29 -13.74
C GLY A 242 -16.99 9.42 -12.92
N ARG A 243 -15.65 9.43 -12.78
CA ARG A 243 -14.99 10.48 -12.00
C ARG A 243 -15.07 11.82 -12.72
N LYS A 244 -15.57 12.83 -12.03
CA LYS A 244 -15.68 14.18 -12.56
C LYS A 244 -14.34 14.91 -12.50
N ILE A 245 -13.92 15.48 -13.61
CA ILE A 245 -12.76 16.39 -13.65
C ILE A 245 -13.21 17.82 -13.34
N THR A 246 -12.41 18.52 -12.56
CA THR A 246 -12.69 19.90 -12.14
C THR A 246 -11.45 20.76 -12.39
N PRO A 247 -11.38 21.47 -13.54
CA PRO A 247 -10.38 22.51 -13.72
C PRO A 247 -10.59 23.64 -12.71
N LEU A 248 -9.52 24.35 -12.33
CA LEU A 248 -9.55 25.39 -11.30
C LEU A 248 -9.40 26.81 -11.86
N VAL A 249 -8.64 26.98 -12.93
CA VAL A 249 -8.19 28.30 -13.43
C VAL A 249 -8.72 28.57 -14.85
N TYR A 250 -8.72 27.56 -15.71
CA TYR A 250 -9.12 27.66 -17.11
C TYR A 250 -10.14 26.58 -17.45
N ASP A 251 -11.27 26.99 -18.02
CA ASP A 251 -12.26 26.05 -18.57
C ASP A 251 -11.68 25.25 -19.73
N LEU A 252 -12.16 24.02 -19.89
CA LEU A 252 -11.80 23.14 -20.99
C LEU A 252 -12.57 23.51 -22.26
N ASP A 253 -11.93 23.28 -23.41
CA ASP A 253 -12.58 23.45 -24.70
C ASP A 253 -13.58 22.31 -24.94
N LEU A 254 -14.85 22.57 -24.64
CA LEU A 254 -15.93 21.59 -24.72
C LEU A 254 -16.22 21.15 -26.16
N GLU A 255 -16.01 22.02 -27.15
CA GLU A 255 -16.25 21.68 -28.56
C GLU A 255 -15.22 20.63 -29.02
N ARG A 256 -13.94 20.85 -28.71
CA ARG A 256 -12.88 19.88 -29.02
C ARG A 256 -13.02 18.59 -28.23
N LEU A 257 -13.41 18.71 -26.96
CA LEU A 257 -13.65 17.55 -26.12
C LEU A 257 -14.81 16.71 -26.66
N ALA A 258 -15.84 17.34 -27.24
CA ALA A 258 -16.94 16.64 -27.88
C ALA A 258 -16.52 15.86 -29.14
N VAL A 259 -15.62 16.42 -29.95
CA VAL A 259 -15.03 15.69 -31.08
C VAL A 259 -14.28 14.45 -30.60
N ARG A 260 -13.40 14.62 -29.60
CA ARG A 260 -12.64 13.51 -29.02
C ARG A 260 -13.53 12.47 -28.34
N TRP A 261 -14.61 12.90 -27.71
CA TRP A 261 -15.61 12.02 -27.12
C TRP A 261 -16.35 11.18 -28.17
N ALA A 262 -16.67 11.76 -29.34
CA ALA A 262 -17.27 11.02 -30.44
C ALA A 262 -16.33 9.93 -31.01
N GLU A 263 -15.03 10.24 -31.12
CA GLU A 263 -13.99 9.27 -31.48
C GLU A 263 -13.95 8.11 -30.48
N TYR A 264 -13.91 8.41 -29.17
CA TYR A 264 -13.97 7.41 -28.11
C TYR A 264 -15.23 6.54 -28.21
N GLN A 265 -16.40 7.11 -28.50
CA GLN A 265 -17.64 6.33 -28.66
C GLN A 265 -17.65 5.45 -29.92
N GLY A 266 -16.69 5.61 -30.83
CA GLY A 266 -16.65 4.89 -32.10
C GLY A 266 -17.67 5.40 -33.11
N LEU A 267 -18.16 6.64 -32.93
CA LEU A 267 -19.11 7.29 -33.82
C LEU A 267 -18.44 8.04 -34.98
N ALA A 268 -17.11 8.12 -34.97
CA ALA A 268 -16.31 8.75 -36.01
C ALA A 268 -15.58 7.70 -36.86
N GLN A 269 -16.32 6.94 -37.66
CA GLN A 269 -15.77 6.35 -38.89
C GLN A 269 -16.81 6.50 -40.00
N ASP A 270 -16.67 7.59 -40.75
CA ASP A 270 -16.84 7.62 -42.21
C ASP A 270 -16.39 9.00 -42.71
N GLN A 271 -15.13 9.08 -43.12
CA GLN A 271 -14.63 9.99 -44.15
C GLN A 271 -13.28 9.51 -44.69
#